data_AF-A0AAV0PMJ4-F1
#
_entry.id   AF-A0AAV0PMJ4-F1
#
_cell.length_a   1.000
_cell.length_b   1.000
_cell.length_c   1.000
_cell.angle_alpha   90.00
_cell.angle_beta   90.00
_cell.angle_gamma   90.00
#
_symmetry.space_group_name_H-M   'P 1'
#
loop_
_entity.id
_entity.type
_entity.pdbx_description
1 polymer ?
#
loop_
_entity_poly.entity_id
_entity_poly.type
_entity_poly.pdbx_seq_one_letter_code
_entity_poly.pdbx_strand_id
1 'polypeptide(L)'
;MYACAPPSNYIPLKFSPELRTSKNFSSFRLTKRDFKVFAVASMNEAANFIPAAPIILPQGPWKEIPGGVTAANGFKAAGIYGGLRAKGEKPDLALVTCDVDAIAAGAFTQNMVAAAPVLYCKNVLNLSQTARAVLINAGQANAATGNAGYQDVIECADAIAKVRLSGDNIQLLKIKPHEVLIESTGVIGQRIKKEALLSSLPKLVSSLSTSTEGAGAAAVAITTTDLVSKSVAIESQVCSRRLGS
;
A
#
# COMPACT_ATOMS: atom_id res chain seq x y z
N MET A 1 10.77 21.83 -34.66
CA MET A 1 11.93 22.72 -34.40
C MET A 1 11.59 23.52 -33.16
N TYR A 2 12.15 23.34 -31.97
CA TYR A 2 13.49 22.98 -31.54
C TYR A 2 13.48 21.87 -30.49
N ALA A 3 14.49 21.01 -30.54
CA ALA A 3 14.82 20.00 -29.52
C ALA A 3 15.99 20.51 -28.67
N CYS A 4 15.97 20.28 -27.37
CA CYS A 4 17.14 20.37 -26.50
C CYS A 4 16.99 19.35 -25.36
N ALA A 5 17.72 18.24 -25.47
CA ALA A 5 17.92 17.26 -24.41
C ALA A 5 19.28 17.50 -23.74
N PRO A 6 19.40 17.40 -22.40
CA PRO A 6 20.70 17.39 -21.72
C PRO A 6 21.27 15.95 -21.61
N PRO A 7 22.61 15.80 -21.51
CA PRO A 7 23.30 14.52 -21.63
C PRO A 7 23.25 13.65 -20.37
N SER A 8 23.12 12.34 -20.59
CA SER A 8 23.22 11.27 -19.59
C SER A 8 24.68 11.01 -19.19
N ASN A 9 25.04 11.28 -17.94
CA ASN A 9 26.30 10.82 -17.36
C ASN A 9 26.09 9.45 -16.68
N TYR A 10 26.52 8.38 -17.33
CA TYR A 10 26.65 7.05 -16.73
C TYR A 10 28.14 6.78 -16.45
N ILE A 11 28.47 6.46 -15.19
CA ILE A 11 29.80 6.02 -14.77
C ILE A 11 29.77 4.48 -14.64
N PRO A 12 30.49 3.72 -15.48
CA PRO A 12 30.58 2.27 -15.33
C PRO A 12 31.61 1.89 -14.25
N LEU A 13 31.16 1.15 -13.22
CA LEU A 13 32.04 0.49 -12.26
C LEU A 13 32.67 -0.75 -12.91
N LYS A 14 33.98 -0.69 -13.20
CA LYS A 14 34.80 -1.84 -13.62
C LYS A 14 35.25 -2.62 -12.38
N PHE A 15 34.92 -3.91 -12.32
CA PHE A 15 35.55 -4.87 -11.40
C PHE A 15 36.72 -5.56 -12.11
N SER A 16 37.92 -5.46 -11.54
CA SER A 16 39.11 -6.17 -12.02
C SER A 16 39.09 -7.65 -11.55
N PRO A 17 39.48 -8.61 -12.39
CA PRO A 17 39.57 -10.02 -12.01
C PRO A 17 40.98 -10.34 -11.53
N GLU A 18 41.15 -10.65 -10.24
CA GLU A 18 42.42 -11.19 -9.75
C GLU A 18 42.25 -12.59 -9.11
N LEU A 19 42.77 -13.55 -9.88
CA LEU A 19 43.68 -14.62 -9.49
C LEU A 19 43.22 -15.66 -8.45
N ARG A 20 42.80 -16.80 -9.04
CA ARG A 20 43.10 -18.16 -8.58
C ARG A 20 44.52 -18.27 -7.98
N THR A 21 44.61 -18.84 -6.78
CA THR A 21 45.69 -19.78 -6.46
C THR A 21 45.13 -20.95 -5.64
N SER A 22 45.46 -22.16 -6.08
CA SER A 22 45.21 -23.41 -5.36
C SER A 22 46.27 -23.60 -4.29
N LYS A 23 45.92 -24.31 -3.20
CA LYS A 23 46.84 -25.20 -2.48
C LYS A 23 46.06 -26.19 -1.61
N ASN A 24 46.62 -27.39 -1.55
CA ASN A 24 46.00 -28.67 -1.22
C ASN A 24 45.75 -28.93 0.27
N PHE A 25 44.88 -29.92 0.49
CA PHE A 25 44.60 -30.69 1.69
C PHE A 25 45.80 -30.95 2.62
N SER A 26 45.55 -30.88 3.93
CA SER A 26 45.93 -31.95 4.86
C SER A 26 45.00 -32.01 6.06
N SER A 27 44.73 -33.25 6.48
CA SER A 27 43.83 -33.65 7.54
C SER A 27 44.40 -33.40 8.93
N PHE A 28 43.64 -32.77 9.83
CA PHE A 28 43.86 -32.91 11.27
C PHE A 28 42.55 -33.14 12.00
N ARG A 29 42.45 -34.33 12.61
CA ARG A 29 41.44 -34.71 13.60
C ARG A 29 41.61 -33.83 14.82
N LEU A 30 40.55 -33.13 15.22
CA LEU A 30 40.40 -32.59 16.56
C LEU A 30 39.06 -33.05 17.14
N THR A 31 39.14 -33.37 18.42
CA THR A 31 38.28 -34.25 19.21
C THR A 31 36.91 -33.64 19.50
N LYS A 32 35.87 -34.50 19.51
CA LYS A 32 34.52 -34.16 20.00
C LYS A 32 34.61 -33.63 21.43
N ARG A 33 34.27 -32.36 21.63
CA ARG A 33 33.84 -31.83 22.92
C ARG A 33 32.38 -31.42 22.77
N ASP A 34 31.51 -32.19 23.41
CA ASP A 34 30.08 -31.89 23.50
C ASP A 34 29.89 -30.67 24.41
N PHE A 35 29.73 -29.49 23.80
CA PHE A 35 29.28 -28.30 24.51
C PHE A 35 27.75 -28.27 24.48
N LYS A 36 27.12 -28.68 25.59
CA LYS A 36 25.70 -28.41 25.84
C LYS A 36 25.56 -26.93 26.23
N VAL A 37 25.11 -26.11 25.29
CA VAL A 37 24.71 -24.72 25.57
C VAL A 37 23.26 -24.75 26.06
N PHE A 38 23.06 -24.44 27.33
CA PHE A 38 21.72 -24.14 27.87
C PHE A 38 21.50 -22.63 27.76
N ALA A 39 20.64 -22.22 26.84
CA ALA A 39 20.15 -20.84 26.78
C ALA A 39 18.84 -20.76 27.57
N VAL A 40 18.86 -20.02 28.69
CA VAL A 40 17.65 -19.61 29.41
C VAL A 40 17.30 -18.21 28.90
N ALA A 41 16.25 -18.10 28.10
CA ALA A 41 15.75 -16.80 27.65
C ALA A 41 14.76 -16.25 28.70
N SER A 42 15.14 -15.16 29.36
CA SER A 42 14.23 -14.31 30.13
C SER A 42 13.26 -13.63 29.17
N MET A 43 11.96 -13.78 29.40
CA MET A 43 10.93 -13.12 28.60
C MET A 43 10.90 -11.63 28.94
N ASN A 44 11.35 -10.81 27.98
CA ASN A 44 10.99 -9.40 27.91
C ASN A 44 10.56 -9.11 26.46
N GLU A 45 9.25 -9.06 26.25
CA GLU A 45 8.55 -8.96 24.98
C GLU A 45 8.61 -7.54 24.36
N ALA A 46 9.83 -7.01 24.19
CA ALA A 46 10.01 -5.68 23.59
C ALA A 46 11.19 -5.56 22.61
N ALA A 47 11.91 -6.65 22.30
CA ALA A 47 13.21 -6.56 21.61
C ALA A 47 13.27 -7.11 20.17
N ASN A 48 12.16 -7.54 19.56
CA ASN A 48 12.18 -8.21 18.24
C ASN A 48 11.59 -7.38 17.08
N PHE A 49 11.32 -6.09 17.27
CA PHE A 49 10.84 -5.25 16.17
C PHE A 49 12.01 -4.56 15.48
N ILE A 50 12.22 -4.88 14.20
CA ILE A 50 13.05 -4.05 13.33
C ILE A 50 12.32 -2.70 13.22
N PRO A 51 12.91 -1.59 13.72
CA PRO A 51 12.28 -0.29 13.61
C PRO A 51 12.11 0.06 12.13
N ALA A 52 11.01 0.74 11.78
CA ALA A 52 10.83 1.20 10.42
C ALA A 52 12.02 2.07 10.01
N ALA A 53 12.59 1.79 8.84
CA ALA A 53 13.63 2.64 8.29
C ALA A 53 13.09 4.09 8.23
N PRO A 54 13.85 5.08 8.72
CA PRO A 54 13.38 6.46 8.75
C PRO A 54 13.07 6.93 7.33
N ILE A 55 11.91 7.56 7.15
CA ILE A 55 11.52 8.18 5.88
C ILE A 55 12.38 9.43 5.72
N ILE A 56 13.28 9.43 4.73
CA ILE A 56 14.13 10.57 4.45
C ILE A 56 13.38 11.53 3.52
N LEU A 57 12.93 12.65 4.07
CA LEU A 57 12.35 13.73 3.28
C LEU A 57 13.45 14.67 2.76
N PRO A 58 13.38 15.11 1.49
CA PRO A 58 14.27 16.16 1.01
C PRO A 58 14.04 17.46 1.79
N GLN A 59 15.04 18.34 1.81
CA GLN A 59 14.89 19.67 2.39
C GLN A 59 13.96 20.54 1.51
N GLY A 60 13.10 21.31 2.15
CA GLY A 60 12.24 22.28 1.47
C GLY A 60 11.32 23.03 2.43
N PRO A 61 10.45 23.91 1.91
CA PRO A 61 9.56 24.76 2.71
C PRO A 61 8.34 23.98 3.24
N TRP A 62 8.58 22.84 3.90
CA TRP A 62 7.55 22.01 4.51
C TRP A 62 8.02 21.44 5.84
N LYS A 63 7.07 21.04 6.69
CA LYS A 63 7.34 20.32 7.93
C LYS A 63 6.58 19.00 7.94
N GLU A 64 7.19 17.96 8.50
CA GLU A 64 6.50 16.69 8.72
C GLU A 64 5.46 16.85 9.84
N ILE A 65 4.29 16.24 9.64
CA ILE A 65 3.17 16.24 10.58
C ILE A 65 2.62 14.81 10.74
N PRO A 66 2.02 14.47 11.88
CA PRO A 66 1.30 13.20 12.01
C PRO A 66 0.02 13.18 11.15
N GLY A 67 -0.57 12.00 10.98
CA GLY A 67 -1.88 11.84 10.32
C GLY A 67 -1.85 11.06 9.01
N GLY A 68 -0.69 10.96 8.34
CA GLY A 68 -0.60 10.22 7.08
C GLY A 68 -1.64 10.70 6.06
N VAL A 69 -2.41 9.77 5.49
CA VAL A 69 -3.44 10.11 4.50
C VAL A 69 -4.61 10.92 5.05
N THR A 70 -4.85 10.93 6.37
CA THR A 70 -5.92 11.74 7.00
C THR A 70 -5.43 13.10 7.50
N ALA A 71 -4.13 13.42 7.35
CA ALA A 71 -3.60 14.74 7.71
C ALA A 71 -4.17 15.87 6.84
N ALA A 72 -4.55 15.56 5.60
CA ALA A 72 -5.24 16.51 4.73
C ALA A 72 -6.73 16.57 5.07
N ASN A 73 -7.28 17.79 5.18
CA ASN A 73 -8.70 17.99 5.47
C ASN A 73 -9.61 17.33 4.42
N GLY A 74 -10.72 16.78 4.92
CA GLY A 74 -11.71 16.09 4.10
C GLY A 74 -11.34 14.65 3.77
N PHE A 75 -10.15 14.16 4.18
CA PHE A 75 -9.78 12.76 4.00
C PHE A 75 -10.13 11.91 5.23
N LYS A 76 -10.70 10.73 4.98
CA LYS A 76 -10.96 9.70 5.97
C LYS A 76 -10.35 8.38 5.53
N ALA A 77 -9.90 7.58 6.48
CA ALA A 77 -9.31 6.29 6.19
C ALA A 77 -9.77 5.21 7.17
N ALA A 78 -9.80 3.97 6.69
CA ALA A 78 -10.04 2.77 7.48
C ALA A 78 -9.20 1.63 6.94
N GLY A 79 -8.79 0.72 7.82
CA GLY A 79 -8.23 -0.58 7.47
C GLY A 79 -8.79 -1.64 8.39
N ILE A 80 -9.28 -2.73 7.82
CA ILE A 80 -9.89 -3.84 8.57
C ILE A 80 -9.36 -5.18 8.08
N TYR A 81 -9.56 -6.22 8.91
CA TYR A 81 -9.53 -7.59 8.45
C TYR A 81 -10.83 -7.92 7.71
N GLY A 82 -10.71 -8.23 6.43
CA GLY A 82 -11.78 -8.68 5.53
C GLY A 82 -11.62 -10.13 5.05
N GLY A 83 -10.67 -10.90 5.60
CA GLY A 83 -10.52 -12.33 5.29
C GLY A 83 -9.93 -12.63 3.90
N LEU A 84 -9.21 -11.67 3.32
CA LEU A 84 -8.67 -11.75 1.97
C LEU A 84 -7.35 -12.52 1.93
N ARG A 85 -6.49 -12.36 2.94
CA ARG A 85 -5.23 -13.12 3.07
C ARG A 85 -5.49 -14.62 3.21
N ALA A 86 -4.48 -15.42 2.86
CA ALA A 86 -4.56 -16.87 2.98
C ALA A 86 -4.43 -17.36 4.43
N LYS A 87 -3.73 -16.59 5.29
CA LYS A 87 -3.45 -16.95 6.68
C LYS A 87 -3.40 -15.71 7.57
N GLY A 88 -3.83 -15.89 8.82
CA GLY A 88 -3.83 -14.86 9.86
C GLY A 88 -4.98 -13.87 9.73
N GLU A 89 -5.12 -13.03 10.76
CA GLU A 89 -6.20 -12.04 10.89
C GLU A 89 -5.68 -10.59 10.76
N LYS A 90 -4.50 -10.43 10.13
CA LYS A 90 -3.93 -9.11 9.87
C LYS A 90 -4.86 -8.34 8.92
N PRO A 91 -5.11 -7.03 9.16
CA PRO A 91 -5.86 -6.20 8.23
C PRO A 91 -5.39 -6.36 6.77
N ASP A 92 -6.35 -6.39 5.86
CA ASP A 92 -6.13 -6.72 4.46
C ASP A 92 -7.10 -6.03 3.49
N LEU A 93 -7.96 -5.15 4.01
CA LEU A 93 -8.84 -4.31 3.23
C LEU A 93 -8.79 -2.88 3.78
N ALA A 94 -8.49 -1.92 2.92
CA ALA A 94 -8.38 -0.50 3.26
C ALA A 94 -9.29 0.33 2.38
N LEU A 95 -9.77 1.45 2.93
CA LEU A 95 -10.52 2.45 2.19
C LEU A 95 -10.02 3.83 2.61
N VAL A 96 -9.69 4.66 1.62
CA VAL A 96 -9.45 6.09 1.80
C VAL A 96 -10.53 6.83 1.02
N THR A 97 -11.15 7.83 1.64
CA THR A 97 -12.22 8.64 1.01
C THR A 97 -11.92 10.13 1.14
N CYS A 98 -12.49 10.91 0.23
CA CYS A 98 -12.53 12.37 0.30
C CYS A 98 -13.98 12.86 0.35
N ASP A 99 -14.24 13.80 1.26
CA ASP A 99 -15.56 14.41 1.44
C ASP A 99 -15.99 15.25 0.23
N VAL A 100 -15.04 15.68 -0.61
CA VAL A 100 -15.26 16.45 -1.84
C VAL A 100 -14.66 15.73 -3.06
N ASP A 101 -14.95 16.24 -4.26
CA ASP A 101 -14.28 15.80 -5.49
C ASP A 101 -12.80 16.20 -5.43
N ALA A 102 -11.92 15.22 -5.23
CA ALA A 102 -10.48 15.45 -5.19
C ALA A 102 -9.90 15.30 -6.60
N ILE A 103 -9.11 16.28 -7.04
CA ILE A 103 -8.32 16.15 -8.28
C ILE A 103 -7.41 14.94 -8.11
N ALA A 104 -7.52 13.99 -9.03
CA ALA A 104 -6.84 12.71 -8.98
C ALA A 104 -5.84 12.60 -10.13
N ALA A 105 -4.65 12.11 -9.81
CA ALA A 105 -3.62 11.76 -10.78
C ALA A 105 -3.01 10.42 -10.37
N GLY A 106 -2.64 9.61 -11.36
CA GLY A 106 -2.09 8.27 -11.14
C GLY A 106 -0.92 8.00 -12.08
N ALA A 107 0.19 7.51 -11.51
CA ALA A 107 1.30 6.94 -12.27
C ALA A 107 1.25 5.43 -12.08
N PHE A 108 1.29 4.70 -13.18
CA PHE A 108 1.06 3.25 -13.19
C PHE A 108 2.26 2.51 -13.74
N THR A 109 2.37 1.22 -13.41
CA THR A 109 3.41 0.35 -13.97
C THR A 109 3.41 0.37 -15.50
N GLN A 110 4.60 0.36 -16.06
CA GLN A 110 4.87 0.18 -17.50
C GLN A 110 4.98 -1.29 -17.90
N ASN A 111 4.90 -2.22 -16.93
CA ASN A 111 4.93 -3.64 -17.22
C ASN A 111 3.75 -4.02 -18.13
N MET A 112 4.04 -4.79 -19.19
CA MET A 112 3.03 -5.29 -20.13
C MET A 112 1.97 -6.15 -19.44
N VAL A 113 2.32 -6.84 -18.36
CA VAL A 113 1.41 -7.67 -17.55
C VAL A 113 0.81 -6.84 -16.42
N ALA A 114 0.16 -5.72 -16.77
CA ALA A 114 -0.53 -4.88 -15.80
C ALA A 114 -1.73 -5.62 -15.20
N ALA A 115 -1.94 -5.46 -13.88
CA ALA A 115 -3.06 -6.07 -13.18
C ALA A 115 -4.41 -5.46 -13.61
N ALA A 116 -5.50 -6.19 -13.40
CA ALA A 116 -6.85 -5.69 -13.65
C ALA A 116 -7.14 -4.32 -13.00
N PRO A 117 -6.83 -4.08 -11.70
CA PRO A 117 -7.01 -2.76 -11.07
C PRO A 117 -6.22 -1.64 -11.75
N VAL A 118 -5.00 -1.91 -12.23
CA VAL A 118 -4.19 -0.91 -12.94
C VAL A 118 -4.86 -0.48 -14.24
N LEU A 119 -5.36 -1.43 -15.03
CA LEU A 119 -6.06 -1.12 -16.28
C LEU A 119 -7.35 -0.34 -16.02
N TYR A 120 -8.08 -0.73 -14.97
CA TYR A 120 -9.30 -0.04 -14.55
C TYR A 120 -9.01 1.41 -14.12
N CYS A 121 -8.06 1.65 -13.22
CA CYS A 121 -7.71 2.98 -12.74
C CYS A 121 -7.18 3.89 -13.87
N LYS A 122 -6.39 3.35 -14.82
CA LYS A 122 -6.00 4.09 -16.03
C LYS A 122 -7.22 4.55 -16.83
N ASN A 123 -8.20 3.68 -17.03
CA ASN A 123 -9.43 4.02 -17.75
C ASN A 123 -10.25 5.08 -17.01
N VAL A 124 -10.45 4.90 -15.69
CA VAL A 124 -11.19 5.86 -14.86
C VAL A 124 -10.55 7.24 -14.89
N LEU A 125 -9.23 7.34 -14.71
CA LEU A 125 -8.52 8.62 -14.71
C LEU A 125 -8.41 9.28 -16.10
N ASN A 126 -8.57 8.51 -17.18
CA ASN A 126 -8.70 9.08 -18.53
C ASN A 126 -10.09 9.71 -18.76
N LEU A 127 -11.12 9.22 -18.06
CA LEU A 127 -12.50 9.68 -18.21
C LEU A 127 -12.89 10.77 -17.20
N SER A 128 -12.25 10.78 -16.03
CA SER A 128 -12.52 11.73 -14.94
C SER A 128 -11.22 12.32 -14.40
N GLN A 129 -11.21 13.63 -14.14
CA GLN A 129 -10.10 14.32 -13.48
C GLN A 129 -10.20 14.24 -11.95
N THR A 130 -11.30 13.70 -11.41
CA THR A 130 -11.56 13.63 -9.98
C THR A 130 -11.90 12.22 -9.53
N ALA A 131 -11.56 11.92 -8.28
CA ALA A 131 -11.95 10.71 -7.57
C ALA A 131 -12.31 11.06 -6.12
N ARG A 132 -13.05 10.18 -5.45
CA ARG A 132 -13.50 10.35 -4.07
C ARG A 132 -13.16 9.18 -3.17
N ALA A 133 -12.78 8.03 -3.73
CA ALA A 133 -12.40 6.87 -2.94
C ALA A 133 -11.28 6.09 -3.60
N VAL A 134 -10.45 5.47 -2.76
CA VAL A 134 -9.51 4.43 -3.14
C VAL A 134 -9.76 3.22 -2.25
N LEU A 135 -10.24 2.12 -2.82
CA LEU A 135 -10.43 0.84 -2.14
C LEU A 135 -9.23 -0.05 -2.45
N ILE A 136 -8.51 -0.49 -1.43
CA ILE A 136 -7.29 -1.28 -1.59
C ILE A 136 -7.43 -2.62 -0.87
N ASN A 137 -7.15 -3.72 -1.57
CA ASN A 137 -7.04 -5.04 -0.95
C ASN A 137 -5.61 -5.57 -0.96
N ALA A 138 -5.26 -6.34 0.08
CA ALA A 138 -4.05 -7.13 0.15
C ALA A 138 -4.37 -8.64 0.21
N GLY A 139 -3.51 -9.46 -0.38
CA GLY A 139 -3.64 -10.92 -0.44
C GLY A 139 -3.60 -11.45 -1.87
N GLN A 140 -4.40 -10.86 -2.76
CA GLN A 140 -4.45 -11.17 -4.19
C GLN A 140 -4.22 -9.89 -4.99
N ALA A 141 -3.24 -9.92 -5.89
CA ALA A 141 -2.93 -8.78 -6.76
C ALA A 141 -3.96 -8.58 -7.88
N ASN A 142 -4.84 -9.56 -8.11
CA ASN A 142 -5.77 -9.58 -9.25
C ASN A 142 -5.06 -9.31 -10.60
N ALA A 143 -3.87 -9.88 -10.73
CA ALA A 143 -3.04 -9.82 -11.93
C ALA A 143 -3.08 -11.16 -12.66
N ALA A 144 -3.03 -11.12 -13.99
CA ALA A 144 -3.14 -12.30 -14.85
C ALA A 144 -4.44 -13.11 -14.64
N THR A 145 -5.55 -12.42 -14.37
CA THR A 145 -6.88 -12.99 -14.07
C THR A 145 -7.91 -12.81 -15.19
N GLY A 146 -7.49 -12.23 -16.31
CA GLY A 146 -8.31 -12.03 -17.51
C GLY A 146 -9.54 -11.14 -17.28
N ASN A 147 -10.53 -11.26 -18.16
CA ASN A 147 -11.76 -10.47 -18.12
C ASN A 147 -12.53 -10.67 -16.81
N ALA A 148 -12.48 -11.87 -16.24
CA ALA A 148 -13.16 -12.17 -14.98
C ALA A 148 -12.57 -11.36 -13.81
N GLY A 149 -11.24 -11.20 -13.76
CA GLY A 149 -10.60 -10.34 -12.77
C GLY A 149 -10.91 -8.86 -12.98
N TYR A 150 -11.01 -8.39 -14.23
CA TYR A 150 -11.43 -7.01 -14.53
C TYR A 150 -12.89 -6.77 -14.11
N GLN A 151 -13.77 -7.74 -14.33
CA GLN A 151 -15.16 -7.67 -13.90
C GLN A 151 -15.28 -7.59 -12.36
N ASP A 152 -14.44 -8.29 -11.60
CA ASP A 152 -14.41 -8.15 -10.14
C ASP A 152 -14.09 -6.73 -9.69
N VAL A 153 -13.18 -6.04 -10.39
CA VAL A 153 -12.82 -4.65 -10.08
C VAL A 153 -14.02 -3.73 -10.26
N ILE A 154 -14.74 -3.88 -11.38
CA ILE A 154 -15.97 -3.12 -11.65
C ILE A 154 -17.00 -3.37 -10.54
N GLU A 155 -17.25 -4.63 -10.20
CA GLU A 155 -18.23 -5.00 -9.18
C GLU A 155 -17.86 -4.46 -7.80
N CYS A 156 -16.58 -4.46 -7.44
CA CYS A 156 -16.11 -3.87 -6.18
C CYS A 156 -16.30 -2.35 -6.15
N ALA A 157 -15.99 -1.65 -7.24
CA ALA A 157 -16.19 -0.21 -7.38
C ALA A 157 -17.69 0.17 -7.31
N ASP A 158 -18.52 -0.60 -8.00
CA ASP A 158 -19.98 -0.48 -7.97
C ASP A 158 -20.53 -0.71 -6.57
N ALA A 159 -20.04 -1.74 -5.87
CA ALA A 159 -20.52 -2.09 -4.56
C ALA A 159 -20.18 -1.02 -3.53
N ILE A 160 -18.94 -0.52 -3.49
CA ILE A 160 -18.54 0.50 -2.52
C ILE A 160 -19.29 1.83 -2.74
N ALA A 161 -19.54 2.20 -3.99
CA ALA A 161 -20.36 3.35 -4.35
C ALA A 161 -21.83 3.21 -3.88
N LYS A 162 -22.32 1.97 -3.73
CA LYS A 162 -23.71 1.67 -3.33
C LYS A 162 -23.85 1.35 -1.83
N VAL A 163 -22.77 1.28 -1.06
CA VAL A 163 -22.85 0.97 0.38
C VAL A 163 -23.72 2.01 1.08
N ARG A 164 -24.72 1.53 1.79
CA ARG A 164 -25.59 2.31 2.67
C ARG A 164 -25.32 1.86 4.09
N LEU A 165 -25.02 2.80 4.99
CA LEU A 165 -25.03 2.52 6.43
C LEU A 165 -26.46 2.72 6.95
N SER A 166 -26.98 1.74 7.69
CA SER A 166 -28.28 1.80 8.35
C SER A 166 -28.15 2.48 9.73
N GLY A 167 -29.09 3.38 10.08
CA GLY A 167 -29.15 4.09 11.36
C GLY A 167 -29.71 5.52 11.23
N ASP A 168 -29.72 6.30 12.32
CA ASP A 168 -30.24 7.70 12.38
C ASP A 168 -29.47 8.68 11.48
N ASN A 169 -28.33 8.27 10.94
CA ASN A 169 -27.60 8.95 9.89
C ASN A 169 -27.43 8.01 8.70
N ILE A 170 -28.36 8.05 7.73
CA ILE A 170 -28.18 7.41 6.41
C ILE A 170 -27.02 8.12 5.71
N GLN A 171 -25.80 7.69 6.02
CA GLN A 171 -24.61 8.19 5.34
C GLN A 171 -24.36 7.31 4.13
N LEU A 172 -24.86 7.77 3.00
CA LEU A 172 -24.38 7.32 1.71
C LEU A 172 -22.97 7.86 1.53
N LEU A 173 -22.02 7.00 1.20
CA LEU A 173 -20.89 7.45 0.38
C LEU A 173 -21.55 7.95 -0.91
N LYS A 174 -21.82 9.26 -1.02
CA LYS A 174 -22.46 9.89 -2.18
C LYS A 174 -21.50 9.90 -3.37
N ILE A 175 -20.95 8.73 -3.72
CA ILE A 175 -19.85 8.52 -4.64
C ILE A 175 -20.39 7.68 -5.80
N LYS A 176 -20.03 8.05 -7.02
CA LYS A 176 -20.36 7.27 -8.22
C LYS A 176 -19.30 6.18 -8.45
N PRO A 177 -19.62 5.06 -9.12
CA PRO A 177 -18.62 4.03 -9.37
C PRO A 177 -17.33 4.52 -10.06
N HIS A 178 -17.45 5.46 -11.00
CA HIS A 178 -16.29 6.06 -11.69
C HIS A 178 -15.52 7.08 -10.85
N GLU A 179 -15.94 7.37 -9.62
CA GLU A 179 -15.19 8.18 -8.65
C GLU A 179 -14.41 7.28 -7.66
N VAL A 180 -14.44 5.96 -7.87
CA VAL A 180 -13.75 4.95 -7.05
C VAL A 180 -12.57 4.40 -7.84
N LEU A 181 -11.38 4.54 -7.28
CA LEU A 181 -10.16 3.85 -7.71
C LEU A 181 -10.02 2.54 -6.91
N ILE A 182 -9.52 1.49 -7.56
CA ILE A 182 -9.33 0.16 -6.95
C ILE A 182 -7.86 -0.22 -7.09
N GLU A 183 -7.25 -0.65 -6.00
CA GLU A 183 -5.88 -1.16 -5.99
C GLU A 183 -5.82 -2.55 -5.33
N SER A 184 -4.91 -3.40 -5.82
CA SER A 184 -4.76 -4.76 -5.30
C SER A 184 -3.30 -5.15 -5.21
N THR A 185 -2.90 -5.84 -4.14
CA THR A 185 -1.54 -6.35 -3.96
C THR A 185 -1.54 -7.76 -3.38
N GLY A 186 -0.52 -8.56 -3.71
CA GLY A 186 -0.37 -9.92 -3.23
C GLY A 186 -0.07 -10.93 -4.34
N VAL A 187 -0.66 -12.12 -4.24
CA VAL A 187 -0.35 -13.23 -5.15
C VAL A 187 -0.90 -12.95 -6.56
N ILE A 188 -0.09 -13.20 -7.59
CA ILE A 188 -0.44 -13.11 -9.02
C ILE A 188 -1.15 -14.41 -9.45
N GLY A 189 -2.08 -14.31 -10.41
CA GLY A 189 -2.84 -15.45 -10.95
C GLY A 189 -4.04 -15.86 -10.10
N GLN A 190 -4.31 -15.15 -9.01
CA GLN A 190 -5.49 -15.35 -8.17
C GLN A 190 -6.43 -14.17 -8.28
N ARG A 191 -7.72 -14.46 -8.52
CA ARG A 191 -8.79 -13.45 -8.43
C ARG A 191 -8.98 -13.01 -6.98
N ILE A 192 -9.50 -11.80 -6.79
CA ILE A 192 -9.85 -11.28 -5.47
C ILE A 192 -10.88 -12.24 -4.85
N LYS A 193 -10.78 -12.49 -3.54
CA LYS A 193 -11.87 -13.14 -2.77
C LYS A 193 -13.05 -12.18 -2.64
N LYS A 194 -13.74 -11.94 -3.76
CA LYS A 194 -14.72 -10.87 -3.93
C LYS A 194 -15.84 -10.96 -2.89
N GLU A 195 -16.38 -12.15 -2.63
CA GLU A 195 -17.51 -12.33 -1.71
C GLU A 195 -17.14 -11.90 -0.29
N ALA A 196 -15.92 -12.23 0.16
CA ALA A 196 -15.38 -11.79 1.45
C ALA A 196 -15.14 -10.26 1.48
N LEU A 197 -14.65 -9.69 0.37
CA LEU A 197 -14.47 -8.24 0.25
C LEU A 197 -15.81 -7.51 0.33
N LEU A 198 -16.79 -7.93 -0.48
CA LEU A 198 -18.11 -7.31 -0.57
C LEU A 198 -18.87 -7.37 0.77
N SER A 199 -18.83 -8.53 1.44
CA SER A 199 -19.44 -8.68 2.77
C SER A 199 -18.77 -7.83 3.85
N SER A 200 -17.50 -7.45 3.65
CA SER A 200 -16.75 -6.61 4.58
C SER A 200 -16.98 -5.10 4.39
N LEU A 201 -17.57 -4.67 3.26
CA LEU A 201 -17.71 -3.25 2.93
C LEU A 201 -18.54 -2.45 3.95
N PRO A 202 -19.69 -2.92 4.48
CA PRO A 202 -20.44 -2.14 5.49
C PRO A 202 -19.60 -1.83 6.73
N LYS A 203 -18.85 -2.83 7.23
CA LYS A 203 -17.93 -2.67 8.37
C LYS A 203 -16.80 -1.69 8.03
N LEU A 204 -16.21 -1.82 6.85
CA LEU A 204 -15.13 -0.94 6.39
C LEU A 204 -15.58 0.53 6.35
N VAL A 205 -16.74 0.81 5.76
CA VAL A 205 -17.29 2.17 5.66
C VAL A 205 -17.65 2.72 7.04
N SER A 206 -18.24 1.91 7.92
CA SER A 206 -18.52 2.33 9.31
C SER A 206 -17.27 2.63 10.14
N SER A 207 -16.11 2.14 9.71
CA SER A 207 -14.82 2.32 10.38
C SER A 207 -14.02 3.52 9.85
N LEU A 208 -14.55 4.28 8.88
CA LEU A 208 -13.90 5.47 8.33
C LEU A 208 -13.71 6.52 9.42
N SER A 209 -12.47 6.97 9.59
CA SER A 209 -12.09 7.96 10.59
C SER A 209 -11.18 9.03 9.99
N THR A 210 -11.26 10.26 10.50
CA THR A 210 -10.28 11.33 10.23
C THR A 210 -9.04 11.22 11.12
N SER A 211 -8.99 10.26 12.03
CA SER A 211 -7.93 10.15 13.03
C SER A 211 -6.63 9.55 12.47
N THR A 212 -5.55 9.76 13.20
CA THR A 212 -4.23 9.16 12.97
C THR A 212 -4.27 7.63 12.96
N GLU A 213 -5.11 7.04 13.81
CA GLU A 213 -5.27 5.58 13.92
C GLU A 213 -5.99 5.01 12.69
N GLY A 214 -6.96 5.74 12.13
CA GLY A 214 -7.64 5.36 10.88
C GLY A 214 -6.67 5.29 9.70
N ALA A 215 -5.80 6.30 9.57
CA ALA A 215 -4.71 6.29 8.59
C ALA A 215 -3.71 5.16 8.84
N GLY A 216 -3.31 4.94 10.10
CA GLY A 216 -2.42 3.85 10.49
C GLY A 216 -2.99 2.47 10.15
N ALA A 217 -4.28 2.24 10.44
CA ALA A 217 -4.98 1.00 10.14
C ALA A 217 -5.03 0.74 8.63
N ALA A 218 -5.33 1.76 7.82
CA ALA A 218 -5.28 1.66 6.36
C ALA A 218 -3.87 1.32 5.86
N ALA A 219 -2.83 1.99 6.39
CA ALA A 219 -1.44 1.73 6.04
C ALA A 219 -0.99 0.30 6.39
N VAL A 220 -1.46 -0.26 7.51
CA VAL A 220 -1.22 -1.67 7.87
C VAL A 220 -1.95 -2.62 6.92
N ALA A 221 -3.21 -2.31 6.58
CA ALA A 221 -4.05 -3.19 5.76
C ALA A 221 -3.47 -3.45 4.36
N ILE A 222 -2.77 -2.50 3.77
CA ILE A 222 -2.20 -2.63 2.42
C ILE A 222 -0.85 -3.36 2.36
N THR A 223 -0.25 -3.69 3.50
CA THR A 223 1.06 -4.36 3.54
C THR A 223 1.00 -5.80 3.01
N THR A 224 2.11 -6.34 2.52
CA THR A 224 2.22 -7.76 2.14
C THR A 224 3.30 -8.45 2.96
N THR A 225 4.50 -8.57 2.40
CA THR A 225 5.70 -9.06 3.07
C THR A 225 6.46 -7.96 3.81
N ASP A 226 5.92 -6.74 3.82
CA ASP A 226 6.45 -5.63 4.59
C ASP A 226 6.54 -5.98 6.08
N LEU A 227 7.69 -5.68 6.69
CA LEU A 227 7.90 -5.82 8.13
C LEU A 227 7.13 -4.78 8.95
N VAL A 228 6.94 -3.58 8.37
CA VAL A 228 6.32 -2.41 8.99
C VAL A 228 5.50 -1.64 7.95
N SER A 229 4.41 -1.01 8.36
CA SER A 229 3.68 -0.04 7.54
C SER A 229 4.49 1.25 7.36
N LYS A 230 4.26 1.97 6.27
CA LYS A 230 4.93 3.24 5.97
C LYS A 230 3.87 4.32 5.76
N SER A 231 4.09 5.50 6.33
CA SER A 231 3.20 6.65 6.22
C SER A 231 4.00 7.91 6.48
N VAL A 232 3.71 8.97 5.75
CA VAL A 232 4.29 10.31 5.94
C VAL A 232 3.27 11.35 5.55
N ALA A 233 3.24 12.47 6.27
CA ALA A 233 2.46 13.65 5.91
C ALA A 233 3.32 14.90 6.11
N ILE A 234 3.16 15.86 5.21
CA ILE A 234 3.88 17.14 5.26
C ILE A 234 2.91 18.29 5.13
N GLU A 235 3.20 19.39 5.79
CA GLU A 235 2.50 20.66 5.68
C GLU A 235 3.41 21.71 5.04
N SER A 236 2.86 22.48 4.10
CA SER A 236 3.54 23.61 3.46
C SER A 236 2.58 24.79 3.26
N GLN A 237 3.14 25.98 3.05
CA GLN A 237 2.38 27.19 2.77
C GLN A 237 2.42 27.51 1.27
N VAL A 238 1.25 27.69 0.66
CA VAL A 238 1.12 28.02 -0.77
C VAL A 238 0.26 29.27 -0.89
N CYS A 239 0.79 30.34 -1.50
CA CYS A 239 0.06 31.57 -1.81
C CYS A 239 -0.89 32.02 -0.67
N SER A 240 -0.32 32.19 0.53
CA SER A 240 -0.98 32.57 1.79
C SER A 240 -2.10 31.65 2.33
N ARG A 241 -2.33 30.44 1.77
CA ARG A 241 -3.09 29.35 2.39
C ARG A 241 -2.19 28.26 2.99
N ARG A 242 -2.61 27.73 4.13
CA ARG A 242 -2.00 26.56 4.80
C ARG A 242 -2.62 25.29 4.22
N LEU A 243 -1.80 24.37 3.70
CA LEU A 243 -2.25 23.07 3.19
C LEU A 243 -1.93 21.99 4.24
N GLY A 244 -2.95 21.32 4.80
CA GLY A 244 -2.76 20.22 5.76
C GLY A 244 -3.10 20.53 7.23
N SER A 245 -3.99 21.50 7.50
CA SER A 245 -4.46 21.85 8.84
C SER A 245 -5.97 21.94 8.93
#